data_AF-A0A4S8HJH5-F1
#
_entry.id   AF-A0A4S8HJH5-F1
#
_cell.length_a   1.000
_cell.length_b   1.000
_cell.length_c   1.000
_cell.angle_alpha   90.00
_cell.angle_beta   90.00
_cell.angle_gamma   90.00
#
_symmetry.space_group_name_H-M   'P 1'
#
loop_
_entity.id
_entity.type
_entity.pdbx_description
1 polymer ?
#
loop_
_entity_poly.entity_id
_entity_poly.type
_entity_poly.pdbx_seq_one_letter_code
_entity_poly.pdbx_strand_id
1 'polypeptide(L)'
;MKTLFVLPVFFLLIASCRHSGIHYENGTIEEVFARALKENKKVFVLISNSDCGQCDLFKKKLGTETATARILAADYLCYYADVLDSGQKNIAQIVKCPSYPFPYFFDKNGNLEAFGFPNSKDYDISDLSRIGIDEYKFRELFRLPVTTTAYKQLVSHNLQAYLLMHQGQSDPRLIDSAYRLAAASMDIAIYPYNIYMVHTLGKRVTHPSLPQHPILAHPPYTKSDQLIYGKLLEGIPFSSLLADSLLPTTKAVNGITYAFEKDIRECGDIPLGTDYDFRFLFKNTGTKELIIANAEHSCSCIELQWPKRPIAPGQTGFITGVFHAGEKGKFKKEIYVHTPSPQVPMKIITLTGVVR
;
A
#
# COMPACT_ATOMS: atom_id res chain seq x y z
N MET A 1 -22.72 69.06 -29.52
CA MET A 1 -22.86 67.85 -30.36
C MET A 1 -21.63 67.68 -31.23
N LYS A 2 -20.66 66.85 -30.81
CA LYS A 2 -19.70 66.19 -31.70
C LYS A 2 -19.43 64.80 -31.13
N THR A 3 -19.55 63.84 -32.02
CA THR A 3 -19.87 62.44 -31.82
C THR A 3 -18.65 61.65 -31.36
N LEU A 4 -18.80 60.87 -30.28
CA LEU A 4 -17.80 59.93 -29.78
C LEU A 4 -17.80 58.70 -30.71
N PHE A 5 -16.74 58.51 -31.49
CA PHE A 5 -16.55 57.32 -32.34
C PHE A 5 -15.99 56.19 -31.45
N VAL A 6 -16.85 55.26 -31.04
CA VAL A 6 -16.45 54.04 -30.35
C VAL A 6 -16.14 52.99 -31.42
N LEU A 7 -14.85 52.69 -31.61
CA LEU A 7 -14.39 51.59 -32.45
C LEU A 7 -14.72 50.26 -31.74
N PRO A 8 -15.47 49.32 -32.35
CA PRO A 8 -15.68 48.02 -31.74
C PRO A 8 -14.40 47.19 -31.91
N VAL A 9 -13.70 46.93 -30.80
CA VAL A 9 -12.61 45.94 -30.76
C VAL A 9 -13.25 44.57 -30.97
N PHE A 10 -13.16 44.08 -32.19
CA PHE A 10 -13.59 42.74 -32.58
C PHE A 10 -12.66 41.73 -31.89
N PHE A 11 -13.10 41.19 -30.75
CA PHE A 11 -12.44 40.07 -30.09
C PHE A 11 -12.59 38.85 -31.01
N LEU A 12 -11.57 38.60 -31.83
CA LEU A 12 -11.44 37.37 -32.60
C LEU A 12 -11.31 36.21 -31.60
N LEU A 13 -12.45 35.57 -31.29
CA LEU A 13 -12.50 34.23 -30.71
C LEU A 13 -11.90 33.27 -31.74
N ILE A 14 -10.58 33.13 -31.71
CA ILE A 14 -9.89 32.02 -32.36
C ILE A 14 -10.34 30.78 -31.58
N ALA A 15 -11.40 30.14 -32.07
CA ALA A 15 -11.75 28.78 -31.72
C ALA A 15 -10.63 27.89 -32.27
N SER A 16 -9.53 27.82 -31.55
CA SER A 16 -8.47 26.86 -31.81
C SER A 16 -9.13 25.48 -31.76
N CYS A 17 -9.20 24.80 -32.91
CA CYS A 17 -9.47 23.36 -32.96
C CYS A 17 -8.50 22.68 -32.00
N ARG A 18 -8.96 22.38 -30.78
CA ARG A 18 -8.17 21.68 -29.78
C ARG A 18 -7.91 20.30 -30.32
N HIS A 19 -6.62 19.98 -30.47
CA HIS A 19 -6.12 18.66 -30.78
C HIS A 19 -6.84 17.63 -29.91
N SER A 20 -7.39 16.58 -30.53
CA SER A 20 -8.04 15.47 -29.84
C SER A 20 -7.00 14.68 -29.07
N GLY A 21 -6.87 14.95 -27.77
CA GLY A 21 -5.94 14.27 -26.89
C GLY A 21 -6.07 14.73 -25.45
N ILE A 22 -5.61 13.89 -24.52
CA ILE A 22 -5.60 14.21 -23.09
C ILE A 22 -4.42 15.13 -22.81
N HIS A 23 -4.70 16.28 -22.21
CA HIS A 23 -3.68 17.19 -21.72
C HIS A 23 -3.18 16.71 -20.36
N TYR A 24 -1.89 16.39 -20.24
CA TYR A 24 -1.26 16.06 -18.98
C TYR A 24 -0.54 17.28 -18.42
N GLU A 25 -0.76 17.56 -17.15
CA GLU A 25 -0.14 18.66 -16.41
C GLU A 25 1.37 18.43 -16.26
N ASN A 26 2.13 19.51 -16.35
CA ASN A 26 3.55 19.52 -16.01
C ASN A 26 3.73 19.81 -14.51
N GLY A 27 4.92 19.52 -13.98
CA GLY A 27 5.27 19.78 -12.58
C GLY A 27 5.15 18.53 -11.71
N THR A 28 5.07 18.72 -10.40
CA THR A 28 4.99 17.62 -9.43
C THR A 28 3.54 17.29 -9.08
N ILE A 29 3.31 16.08 -8.53
CA ILE A 29 1.96 15.65 -8.14
C ILE A 29 1.36 16.56 -7.05
N GLU A 30 2.18 17.13 -6.17
CA GLU A 30 1.80 18.09 -5.14
C GLU A 30 1.28 19.38 -5.75
N GLU A 31 1.96 19.90 -6.78
CA GLU A 31 1.54 21.09 -7.50
C GLU A 31 0.20 20.85 -8.21
N VAL A 32 0.02 19.65 -8.77
CA VAL A 32 -1.25 19.24 -9.40
C VAL A 32 -2.38 19.19 -8.36
N PHE A 33 -2.19 18.56 -7.20
CA PHE A 33 -3.22 18.54 -6.15
C PHE A 33 -3.48 19.92 -5.54
N ALA A 34 -2.46 20.76 -5.39
CA ALA A 34 -2.64 22.14 -4.94
C ALA A 34 -3.50 22.95 -5.94
N ARG A 35 -3.29 22.77 -7.24
CA ARG A 35 -4.14 23.35 -8.28
C ARG A 35 -5.53 22.74 -8.30
N ALA A 36 -5.66 21.43 -8.15
CA ALA A 36 -6.94 20.73 -8.09
C ALA A 36 -7.86 21.30 -7.00
N LEU A 37 -7.31 21.58 -5.82
CA LEU A 37 -8.01 22.26 -4.73
C LEU A 37 -8.48 23.66 -5.12
N LYS A 38 -7.61 24.46 -5.74
CA LYS A 38 -7.89 25.84 -6.16
C LYS A 38 -8.91 25.93 -7.30
N GLU A 39 -8.80 25.04 -8.28
CA GLU A 39 -9.65 25.00 -9.48
C GLU A 39 -10.92 24.18 -9.26
N ASN A 40 -11.10 23.56 -8.08
CA ASN A 40 -12.19 22.63 -7.76
C ASN A 40 -12.31 21.47 -8.77
N LYS A 41 -11.16 20.94 -9.21
CA LYS A 41 -11.06 19.83 -10.16
C LYS A 41 -10.60 18.55 -9.46
N LYS A 42 -10.99 17.42 -10.01
CA LYS A 42 -10.49 16.09 -9.62
C LYS A 42 -9.10 15.85 -10.20
N VAL A 43 -8.43 14.77 -9.80
CA VAL A 43 -7.11 14.40 -10.34
C VAL A 43 -7.16 13.00 -10.94
N PHE A 44 -6.81 12.92 -12.23
CA PHE A 44 -6.62 11.65 -12.93
C PHE A 44 -5.14 11.35 -12.98
N VAL A 45 -4.72 10.18 -12.53
CA VAL A 45 -3.31 9.77 -12.59
C VAL A 45 -3.19 8.55 -13.49
N LEU A 46 -2.36 8.66 -14.54
CA LEU A 46 -1.93 7.54 -15.35
C LEU A 46 -0.50 7.18 -14.99
N ILE A 47 -0.32 6.06 -14.28
CA ILE A 47 1.00 5.53 -13.96
C ILE A 47 1.47 4.67 -15.12
N SER A 48 2.73 4.85 -15.52
CA SER A 48 3.29 4.30 -16.74
C SER A 48 4.76 3.91 -16.54
N ASN A 49 5.31 3.26 -17.55
CA ASN A 49 6.72 2.95 -17.66
C ASN A 49 7.13 3.28 -19.10
N SER A 50 8.10 4.17 -19.29
CA SER A 50 8.54 4.57 -20.64
C SER A 50 9.17 3.44 -21.45
N ASP A 51 9.64 2.37 -20.81
CA ASP A 51 10.17 1.17 -21.48
C ASP A 51 9.08 0.13 -21.82
N CYS A 52 7.80 0.51 -21.79
CA CYS A 52 6.65 -0.39 -21.97
C CYS A 52 5.82 -0.02 -23.21
N GLY A 53 5.97 -0.78 -24.29
CA GLY A 53 5.21 -0.55 -25.53
C GLY A 53 3.68 -0.64 -25.37
N GLN A 54 3.18 -1.48 -24.44
CA GLN A 54 1.75 -1.55 -24.12
C GLN A 54 1.24 -0.27 -23.44
N CYS A 55 2.12 0.43 -22.72
CA CYS A 55 1.80 1.68 -22.04
C CYS A 55 1.57 2.79 -23.06
N ASP A 56 2.39 2.85 -24.12
CA ASP A 56 2.21 3.77 -25.24
C ASP A 56 0.94 3.49 -26.02
N LEU A 57 0.65 2.20 -26.29
CA LEU A 57 -0.57 1.79 -26.99
C LEU A 57 -1.82 2.19 -26.21
N PHE A 58 -1.82 1.97 -24.90
CA PHE A 58 -2.93 2.39 -24.04
C PHE A 58 -3.07 3.91 -24.00
N LYS A 59 -1.98 4.66 -23.83
CA LYS A 59 -2.02 6.14 -23.80
C LYS A 59 -2.58 6.71 -25.11
N LYS A 60 -2.17 6.16 -26.25
CA LYS A 60 -2.72 6.50 -27.57
C LYS A 60 -4.20 6.16 -27.65
N LYS A 61 -4.60 4.94 -27.26
CA LYS A 61 -6.01 4.52 -27.23
C LYS A 61 -6.86 5.48 -26.40
N LEU A 62 -6.43 5.78 -25.18
CA LEU A 62 -7.13 6.68 -24.28
C LEU A 62 -7.30 8.09 -24.88
N GLY A 63 -6.31 8.57 -25.62
CA GLY A 63 -6.40 9.84 -26.36
C GLY A 63 -7.40 9.85 -27.53
N THR A 64 -7.74 8.67 -28.07
CA THR A 64 -8.76 8.52 -29.13
C THR A 64 -10.18 8.37 -28.60
N GLU A 65 -10.37 8.07 -27.32
CA GLU A 65 -11.68 7.94 -26.67
C GLU A 65 -12.30 9.32 -26.44
N THR A 66 -13.06 9.83 -27.41
CA THR A 66 -13.54 11.23 -27.41
C THR A 66 -14.41 11.56 -26.19
N ALA A 67 -15.29 10.64 -25.76
CA ALA A 67 -16.14 10.85 -24.59
C ALA A 67 -15.31 10.99 -23.30
N THR A 68 -14.33 10.11 -23.13
CA THR A 68 -13.42 10.09 -21.99
C THR A 68 -12.49 11.28 -21.98
N ALA A 69 -11.90 11.64 -23.12
CA ALA A 69 -11.07 12.83 -23.25
C ALA A 69 -11.84 14.11 -22.88
N ARG A 70 -13.14 14.19 -23.24
CA ARG A 70 -14.01 15.31 -22.87
C ARG A 70 -14.24 15.40 -21.36
N ILE A 71 -14.55 14.28 -20.70
CA ILE A 71 -14.76 14.24 -19.24
C ILE A 71 -13.46 14.58 -18.51
N LEU A 72 -12.33 13.99 -18.92
CA LEU A 72 -11.02 14.28 -18.34
C LEU A 72 -10.66 15.78 -18.47
N ALA A 73 -10.87 16.38 -19.64
CA ALA A 73 -10.58 17.80 -19.84
C ALA A 73 -11.49 18.74 -19.05
N ALA A 74 -12.74 18.34 -18.80
CA ALA A 74 -13.72 19.14 -18.06
C ALA A 74 -13.49 19.07 -16.54
N ASP A 75 -13.37 17.85 -16.01
CA ASP A 75 -13.52 17.60 -14.58
C ASP A 75 -12.19 17.29 -13.88
N TYR A 76 -11.14 16.95 -14.63
CA TYR A 76 -9.87 16.47 -14.08
C TYR A 76 -8.69 17.37 -14.47
N LEU A 77 -7.72 17.42 -13.57
CA LEU A 77 -6.32 17.67 -13.91
C LEU A 77 -5.67 16.30 -14.13
N CYS A 78 -5.13 16.06 -15.32
CA CYS A 78 -4.53 14.76 -15.66
C CYS A 78 -3.03 14.80 -15.39
N TYR A 79 -2.51 13.82 -14.66
CA TYR A 79 -1.10 13.67 -14.35
C TYR A 79 -0.58 12.35 -14.94
N TYR A 80 0.55 12.43 -15.62
CA TYR A 80 1.27 11.26 -16.13
C TYR A 80 2.47 11.00 -15.24
N ALA A 81 2.57 9.79 -14.69
CA ALA A 81 3.66 9.41 -13.80
C ALA A 81 4.47 8.27 -14.41
N ASP A 82 5.70 8.55 -14.80
CA ASP A 82 6.65 7.52 -15.22
C ASP A 82 7.44 6.99 -14.02
N VAL A 83 7.39 5.67 -13.80
CA VAL A 83 8.09 5.04 -12.68
C VAL A 83 9.62 5.03 -12.80
N LEU A 84 10.15 5.31 -14.00
CA LEU A 84 11.59 5.49 -14.22
C LEU A 84 12.06 6.90 -13.85
N ASP A 85 11.17 7.89 -13.82
CA ASP A 85 11.46 9.24 -13.37
C ASP A 85 11.39 9.31 -11.83
N SER A 86 12.52 9.62 -11.19
CA SER A 86 12.61 9.73 -9.73
C SER A 86 11.65 10.77 -9.12
N GLY A 87 11.30 11.83 -9.85
CA GLY A 87 10.38 12.87 -9.38
C GLY A 87 8.91 12.48 -9.49
N GLN A 88 8.59 11.44 -10.27
CA GLN A 88 7.20 11.01 -10.53
C GLN A 88 6.88 9.63 -9.91
N LYS A 89 7.90 8.96 -9.36
CA LYS A 89 7.80 7.62 -8.79
C LYS A 89 7.04 7.55 -7.46
N ASN A 90 6.98 8.67 -6.74
CA ASN A 90 6.26 8.83 -5.47
C ASN A 90 4.80 8.34 -5.54
N ILE A 91 4.04 8.71 -6.57
CA ILE A 91 2.63 8.30 -6.66
C ILE A 91 2.48 6.80 -6.88
N ALA A 92 3.38 6.17 -7.64
CA ALA A 92 3.42 4.72 -7.81
C ALA A 92 3.74 3.98 -6.51
N GLN A 93 4.57 4.58 -5.65
CA GLN A 93 4.84 4.09 -4.30
C GLN A 93 3.60 4.24 -3.40
N ILE A 94 2.95 5.40 -3.41
CA ILE A 94 1.75 5.70 -2.61
C ILE A 94 0.64 4.70 -2.93
N VAL A 95 0.37 4.42 -4.20
CA VAL A 95 -0.75 3.56 -4.60
C VAL A 95 -0.40 2.07 -4.59
N LYS A 96 0.85 1.67 -4.33
CA LYS A 96 1.32 0.29 -4.61
C LYS A 96 0.91 -0.18 -6.01
N CYS A 97 1.39 0.56 -7.01
CA CYS A 97 1.04 0.30 -8.40
C CYS A 97 1.40 -1.16 -8.81
N PRO A 98 0.43 -1.98 -9.25
CA PRO A 98 0.67 -3.41 -9.46
C PRO A 98 1.27 -3.71 -10.84
N SER A 99 1.03 -2.85 -11.83
CA SER A 99 1.41 -3.05 -13.23
C SER A 99 1.36 -1.72 -13.98
N TYR A 100 1.83 -1.70 -15.23
CA TYR A 100 1.82 -0.51 -16.07
C TYR A 100 1.21 -0.85 -17.45
N PRO A 101 0.40 0.05 -18.03
CA PRO A 101 -0.08 1.31 -17.44
C PRO A 101 -1.17 1.05 -16.40
N PHE A 102 -1.39 1.97 -15.46
CA PHE A 102 -2.46 1.84 -14.47
C PHE A 102 -3.13 3.19 -14.16
N PRO A 103 -4.45 3.33 -14.40
CA PRO A 103 -5.18 4.57 -14.15
C PRO A 103 -5.80 4.61 -12.73
N TYR A 104 -5.78 5.80 -12.14
CA TYR A 104 -6.36 6.12 -10.84
C TYR A 104 -7.15 7.44 -10.90
N PHE A 105 -8.24 7.50 -10.15
CA PHE A 105 -9.15 8.65 -10.11
C PHE A 105 -9.27 9.13 -8.67
N PHE A 106 -8.84 10.35 -8.41
CA PHE A 106 -8.89 10.98 -7.10
C PHE A 106 -9.81 12.18 -7.10
N ASP A 107 -10.47 12.44 -5.96
CA ASP A 107 -11.04 13.75 -5.72
C ASP A 107 -9.93 14.80 -5.47
N LYS A 108 -10.32 16.08 -5.39
CA LYS A 108 -9.38 17.19 -5.14
C LYS A 108 -8.65 17.11 -3.79
N ASN A 109 -9.15 16.32 -2.83
CA ASN A 109 -8.58 16.15 -1.50
C ASN A 109 -7.68 14.91 -1.41
N GLY A 110 -7.44 14.21 -2.52
CA GLY A 110 -6.62 13.00 -2.55
C GLY A 110 -7.34 11.73 -2.10
N ASN A 111 -8.68 11.71 -2.04
CA ASN A 111 -9.43 10.48 -1.82
C ASN A 111 -9.50 9.67 -3.12
N LEU A 112 -9.16 8.38 -3.09
CA LEU A 112 -9.23 7.49 -4.25
C LEU A 112 -10.68 7.06 -4.50
N GLU A 113 -11.28 7.54 -5.60
CA GLU A 113 -12.66 7.24 -5.98
C GLU A 113 -12.75 5.93 -6.78
N ALA A 114 -11.83 5.72 -7.73
CA ALA A 114 -11.78 4.54 -8.60
C ALA A 114 -10.37 4.26 -9.12
N PHE A 115 -10.12 3.03 -9.56
CA PHE A 115 -8.84 2.62 -10.14
C PHE A 115 -9.04 1.40 -11.04
N GLY A 116 -8.19 1.27 -12.06
CA GLY A 116 -8.23 0.12 -12.98
C GLY A 116 -9.07 0.36 -14.22
N PHE A 117 -9.72 -0.71 -14.72
CA PHE A 117 -10.23 -0.74 -16.08
C PHE A 117 -11.70 -1.16 -16.11
N PRO A 118 -12.51 -0.60 -17.02
CA PRO A 118 -13.86 -1.08 -17.21
C PRO A 118 -13.86 -2.43 -17.93
N ASN A 119 -14.87 -3.25 -17.67
CA ASN A 119 -15.12 -4.48 -18.42
C ASN A 119 -15.85 -4.20 -19.75
N SER A 120 -15.25 -3.35 -20.59
CA SER A 120 -15.77 -2.95 -21.90
C SER A 120 -14.63 -2.75 -22.91
N LYS A 121 -14.99 -2.75 -24.21
CA LYS A 121 -14.03 -2.46 -25.28
C LYS A 121 -13.54 -1.01 -25.22
N ASP A 122 -14.45 -0.11 -24.88
CA ASP A 122 -14.18 1.33 -24.78
C ASP A 122 -13.84 1.66 -23.32
N TYR A 123 -12.89 2.57 -23.12
CA TYR A 123 -12.53 3.05 -21.78
C TYR A 123 -13.46 4.20 -21.40
N ASP A 124 -14.71 3.89 -21.04
CA ASP A 124 -15.75 4.87 -20.67
C ASP A 124 -15.69 5.19 -19.16
N ILE A 125 -15.53 6.48 -18.83
CA ILE A 125 -15.45 6.98 -17.45
C ILE A 125 -16.67 7.80 -17.01
N SER A 126 -17.76 7.78 -17.79
CA SER A 126 -19.01 8.48 -17.46
C SER A 126 -19.65 7.99 -16.15
N ASP A 127 -19.34 6.76 -15.74
CA ASP A 127 -19.74 6.16 -14.48
C ASP A 127 -18.54 5.43 -13.85
N LEU A 128 -17.94 6.05 -12.83
CA LEU A 128 -16.78 5.49 -12.12
C LEU A 128 -17.09 4.18 -11.38
N SER A 129 -18.36 3.85 -11.12
CA SER A 129 -18.71 2.55 -10.51
C SER A 129 -18.37 1.37 -11.43
N ARG A 130 -18.22 1.64 -12.74
CA ARG A 130 -17.83 0.67 -13.76
C ARG A 130 -16.31 0.53 -13.89
N ILE A 131 -15.54 1.37 -13.19
CA ILE A 131 -14.08 1.33 -13.16
C ILE A 131 -13.63 0.58 -11.91
N GLY A 132 -12.98 -0.57 -12.10
CA GLY A 132 -12.53 -1.37 -10.99
C GLY A 132 -11.61 -2.52 -11.39
N ILE A 133 -11.41 -3.41 -10.42
CA ILE A 133 -10.75 -4.70 -10.58
C ILE A 133 -11.59 -5.69 -9.79
N ASP A 134 -11.78 -6.89 -10.32
CA ASP A 134 -12.40 -7.96 -9.55
C ASP A 134 -11.54 -8.33 -8.33
N GLU A 135 -12.19 -8.71 -7.22
CA GLU A 135 -11.52 -8.98 -5.93
C GLU A 135 -10.46 -10.10 -6.03
N TYR A 136 -10.63 -11.06 -6.94
CA TYR A 136 -9.63 -12.11 -7.16
C TYR A 136 -8.34 -11.54 -7.76
N LYS A 137 -8.43 -10.82 -8.88
CA LYS A 137 -7.28 -10.15 -9.48
C LYS A 137 -6.68 -9.09 -8.57
N PHE A 138 -7.50 -8.39 -7.77
CA PHE A 138 -6.99 -7.46 -6.77
C PHE A 138 -6.03 -8.17 -5.81
N ARG A 139 -6.44 -9.30 -5.21
CA ARG A 139 -5.59 -10.08 -4.29
C ARG A 139 -4.32 -10.58 -4.97
N GLU A 140 -4.40 -11.06 -6.21
CA GLU A 140 -3.23 -11.56 -6.95
C GLU A 140 -2.21 -10.47 -7.29
N LEU A 141 -2.70 -9.33 -7.78
CA LEU A 141 -1.89 -8.23 -8.28
C LEU A 141 -1.32 -7.37 -7.16
N PHE A 142 -2.17 -6.96 -6.20
CA PHE A 142 -1.77 -6.08 -5.11
C PHE A 142 -1.16 -6.85 -3.96
N ARG A 143 -1.53 -8.11 -3.74
CA ARG A 143 -1.01 -8.94 -2.63
C ARG A 143 -1.13 -8.23 -1.28
N LEU A 144 -2.24 -7.51 -1.11
CA LEU A 144 -2.64 -6.90 0.15
C LEU A 144 -3.82 -7.70 0.71
N PRO A 145 -3.83 -8.05 2.00
CA PRO A 145 -4.90 -8.82 2.63
C PRO A 145 -6.10 -7.91 2.98
N VAL A 146 -6.62 -7.17 2.00
CA VAL A 146 -7.69 -6.18 2.19
C VAL A 146 -8.68 -6.22 1.03
N THR A 147 -9.87 -5.66 1.22
CA THR A 147 -10.84 -5.45 0.14
C THR A 147 -10.46 -4.24 -0.72
N THR A 148 -11.03 -4.13 -1.92
CA THR A 148 -10.85 -2.94 -2.77
C THR A 148 -11.29 -1.64 -2.07
N THR A 149 -12.35 -1.68 -1.25
CA THR A 149 -12.81 -0.53 -0.44
C THR A 149 -11.78 -0.12 0.60
N ALA A 150 -11.24 -1.07 1.35
CA ALA A 150 -10.20 -0.82 2.34
C ALA A 150 -8.91 -0.30 1.68
N TYR A 151 -8.56 -0.83 0.50
CA TYR A 151 -7.45 -0.32 -0.30
C TYR A 151 -7.64 1.15 -0.72
N LYS A 152 -8.84 1.56 -1.15
CA LYS A 152 -9.11 2.98 -1.46
C LYS A 152 -8.86 3.88 -0.25
N GLN A 153 -9.31 3.46 0.94
CA GLN A 153 -9.05 4.20 2.18
C GLN A 153 -7.55 4.26 2.51
N LEU A 154 -6.85 3.14 2.40
CA LEU A 154 -5.39 3.06 2.60
C LEU A 154 -4.63 4.01 1.69
N VAL A 155 -4.96 4.03 0.39
CA VAL A 155 -4.30 4.93 -0.57
C VAL A 155 -4.63 6.38 -0.27
N SER A 156 -5.88 6.68 0.08
CA SER A 156 -6.31 8.05 0.42
C SER A 156 -5.54 8.59 1.62
N HIS A 157 -5.42 7.81 2.70
CA HIS A 157 -4.62 8.16 3.86
C HIS A 157 -3.16 8.41 3.50
N ASN A 158 -2.55 7.54 2.69
CA ASN A 158 -1.15 7.67 2.29
C ASN A 158 -0.90 8.92 1.43
N LEU A 159 -1.78 9.22 0.47
CA LEU A 159 -1.68 10.40 -0.38
C LEU A 159 -1.89 11.68 0.44
N GLN A 160 -2.88 11.72 1.32
CA GLN A 160 -3.12 12.88 2.18
C GLN A 160 -1.96 13.12 3.15
N ALA A 161 -1.41 12.07 3.75
CA ALA A 161 -0.19 12.15 4.56
C ALA A 161 0.97 12.73 3.75
N TYR A 162 1.15 12.27 2.51
CA TYR A 162 2.19 12.77 1.61
C TYR A 162 2.03 14.26 1.30
N LEU A 163 0.83 14.69 0.91
CA LEU A 163 0.53 16.08 0.58
C LEU A 163 0.73 17.00 1.78
N LEU A 164 0.25 16.61 2.97
CA LEU A 164 0.44 17.38 4.20
C LEU A 164 1.91 17.48 4.61
N MET A 165 2.68 16.40 4.44
CA MET A 165 4.12 16.41 4.72
C MET A 165 4.87 17.43 3.85
N HIS A 166 4.47 17.58 2.58
CA HIS A 166 5.08 18.51 1.63
C HIS A 166 4.60 19.96 1.85
N GLN A 167 3.32 20.16 2.18
CA GLN A 167 2.80 21.48 2.54
C GLN A 167 3.40 21.99 3.86
N GLY A 168 3.57 21.09 4.83
CA GLY A 168 3.91 21.41 6.21
C GLY A 168 5.35 21.13 6.58
N GLN A 169 6.33 21.28 5.67
CA GLN A 169 7.74 20.94 5.94
C GLN A 169 8.28 21.52 7.27
N SER A 170 7.72 22.63 7.75
CA SER A 170 8.05 23.22 9.05
C SER A 170 6.88 23.42 10.02
N ASP A 171 5.61 23.11 9.67
CA ASP A 171 4.47 23.25 10.59
C ASP A 171 4.25 21.94 11.37
N PRO A 172 4.53 21.90 12.69
CA PRO A 172 4.40 20.68 13.48
C PRO A 172 2.99 20.08 13.48
N ARG A 173 1.94 20.89 13.34
CA ARG A 173 0.54 20.42 13.34
C ARG A 173 0.20 19.67 12.06
N LEU A 174 0.74 20.12 10.93
CA LEU A 174 0.57 19.45 9.64
C LEU A 174 1.36 18.15 9.62
N ILE A 175 2.57 18.13 10.18
CA ILE A 175 3.37 16.91 10.33
C ILE A 175 2.72 15.88 11.26
N ASP A 176 2.15 16.32 12.38
CA ASP A 176 1.39 15.46 13.30
C ASP A 176 0.14 14.87 12.61
N SER A 177 -0.55 15.68 11.79
CA SER A 177 -1.70 15.20 11.02
C SER A 177 -1.31 14.22 9.91
N ALA A 178 -0.20 14.48 9.21
CA ALA A 178 0.37 13.56 8.24
C ALA A 178 0.78 12.24 8.90
N TYR A 179 1.39 12.29 10.09
CA TYR A 179 1.78 11.11 10.85
C TYR A 179 0.57 10.25 11.22
N ARG A 180 -0.51 10.86 11.73
CA ARG A 180 -1.75 10.15 12.06
C ARG A 180 -2.37 9.45 10.85
N LEU A 181 -2.40 10.10 9.69
CA LEU A 181 -2.91 9.50 8.46
C LEU A 181 -2.03 8.32 8.00
N ALA A 182 -0.70 8.49 8.01
CA ALA A 182 0.22 7.41 7.68
C ALA A 182 0.05 6.21 8.62
N ALA A 183 -0.09 6.45 9.92
CA ALA A 183 -0.36 5.43 10.93
C ALA A 183 -1.71 4.73 10.69
N ALA A 184 -2.79 5.48 10.47
CA ALA A 184 -4.10 4.93 10.16
C ALA A 184 -4.11 4.10 8.85
N SER A 185 -3.22 4.40 7.90
CA SER A 185 -3.06 3.57 6.70
C SER A 185 -2.42 2.21 7.01
N MET A 186 -1.50 2.15 7.99
CA MET A 186 -0.90 0.89 8.45
C MET A 186 -1.92 0.01 9.17
N ASP A 187 -2.93 0.60 9.79
CA ASP A 187 -4.04 -0.14 10.44
C ASP A 187 -4.89 -0.92 9.45
N ILE A 188 -4.96 -0.43 8.20
CA ILE A 188 -5.67 -1.10 7.12
C ILE A 188 -4.82 -2.23 6.53
N ALA A 189 -3.61 -1.90 6.07
CA ALA A 189 -2.60 -2.88 5.67
C ALA A 189 -1.21 -2.26 5.64
N ILE A 190 -0.21 -3.08 5.94
CA ILE A 190 1.19 -2.67 5.96
C ILE A 190 1.85 -3.00 4.61
N TYR A 191 2.60 -2.05 4.06
CA TYR A 191 3.44 -2.23 2.88
C TYR A 191 4.60 -1.21 2.89
N PRO A 192 5.61 -1.30 2.01
CA PRO A 192 6.81 -0.45 2.07
C PRO A 192 6.61 1.04 2.29
N TYR A 193 5.63 1.63 1.61
CA TYR A 193 5.48 3.07 1.60
C TYR A 193 4.97 3.60 2.93
N ASN A 194 3.95 2.99 3.53
CA ASN A 194 3.43 3.49 4.80
C ASN A 194 4.38 3.22 5.97
N ILE A 195 5.16 2.13 5.91
CA ILE A 195 6.33 1.90 6.77
C ILE A 195 7.30 3.08 6.69
N TYR A 196 7.70 3.47 5.48
CA TYR A 196 8.59 4.61 5.24
C TYR A 196 8.00 5.93 5.75
N MET A 197 6.72 6.18 5.47
CA MET A 197 6.05 7.42 5.87
C MET A 197 5.99 7.55 7.40
N VAL A 198 5.56 6.50 8.10
CA VAL A 198 5.51 6.49 9.56
C VAL A 198 6.91 6.61 10.17
N HIS A 199 7.93 5.93 9.61
CA HIS A 199 9.31 6.08 10.06
C HIS A 199 9.82 7.52 9.92
N THR A 200 9.59 8.13 8.75
CA THR A 200 10.10 9.45 8.40
C THR A 200 9.40 10.56 9.19
N LEU A 201 8.08 10.48 9.31
CA LEU A 201 7.29 11.44 10.08
C LEU A 201 7.46 11.24 11.59
N GLY A 202 7.65 10.00 12.05
CA GLY A 202 7.87 9.65 13.45
C GLY A 202 9.07 10.37 14.09
N LYS A 203 10.13 10.62 13.31
CA LYS A 203 11.30 11.40 13.74
C LYS A 203 11.01 12.88 13.98
N ARG A 204 9.85 13.37 13.54
CA ARG A 204 9.47 14.79 13.50
C ARG A 204 8.30 15.12 14.42
N VAL A 205 7.68 14.13 15.07
CA VAL A 205 6.57 14.31 16.02
C VAL A 205 7.02 14.06 17.46
N THR A 206 6.40 14.76 18.42
CA THR A 206 6.78 14.74 19.84
C THR A 206 6.38 13.45 20.57
N HIS A 207 5.28 12.82 20.18
CA HIS A 207 4.76 11.60 20.81
C HIS A 207 4.31 10.60 19.74
N PRO A 208 5.24 9.91 19.07
CA PRO A 208 4.88 8.92 18.07
C PRO A 208 4.21 7.72 18.76
N SER A 209 2.90 7.58 18.61
CA SER A 209 2.22 6.30 18.86
C SER A 209 2.27 5.49 17.58
N LEU A 210 3.10 4.46 17.53
CA LEU A 210 3.04 3.48 16.45
C LEU A 210 1.77 2.66 16.61
N PRO A 211 1.06 2.35 15.51
CA PRO A 211 0.06 1.31 15.55
C PRO A 211 0.58 0.02 16.17
N GLN A 212 -0.19 -0.61 17.05
CA GLN A 212 0.12 -1.93 17.59
C GLN A 212 -0.20 -3.03 16.57
N HIS A 213 0.43 -2.96 15.40
CA HIS A 213 0.40 -4.05 14.44
C HIS A 213 1.70 -4.84 14.53
N PRO A 214 1.67 -6.19 14.44
CA PRO A 214 2.89 -6.94 14.25
C PRO A 214 3.53 -6.46 12.93
N ILE A 215 4.72 -5.88 12.97
CA ILE A 215 5.34 -5.33 11.76
C ILE A 215 5.64 -6.49 10.79
N LEU A 216 5.44 -6.28 9.49
CA LEU A 216 5.86 -7.22 8.46
C LEU A 216 7.39 -7.26 8.45
N ALA A 217 7.98 -8.23 9.12
CA ALA A 217 9.43 -8.27 9.24
C ALA A 217 10.15 -8.53 7.92
N HIS A 218 9.48 -9.03 6.87
CA HIS A 218 9.89 -8.88 5.47
C HIS A 218 8.64 -9.08 4.60
N PRO A 219 7.97 -8.03 4.08
CA PRO A 219 6.95 -8.23 3.07
C PRO A 219 7.59 -8.96 1.87
N PRO A 220 6.93 -9.96 1.27
CA PRO A 220 7.47 -10.66 0.11
C PRO A 220 7.58 -9.68 -1.07
N TYR A 221 8.70 -8.97 -1.18
CA TYR A 221 8.94 -8.01 -2.23
C TYR A 221 9.13 -8.72 -3.56
N THR A 222 8.26 -8.41 -4.51
CA THR A 222 8.47 -8.78 -5.90
C THR A 222 9.61 -7.96 -6.50
N LYS A 223 10.10 -8.36 -7.68
CA LYS A 223 11.01 -7.51 -8.47
C LYS A 223 10.39 -6.13 -8.76
N SER A 224 9.06 -6.06 -8.94
CA SER A 224 8.33 -4.80 -9.11
C SER A 224 8.38 -3.95 -7.84
N ASP A 225 8.17 -4.55 -6.67
CA ASP A 225 8.31 -3.86 -5.38
C ASP A 225 9.75 -3.37 -5.17
N GLN A 226 10.78 -4.14 -5.56
CA GLN A 226 12.17 -3.68 -5.50
C GLN A 226 12.42 -2.47 -6.42
N LEU A 227 11.87 -2.48 -7.64
CA LEU A 227 11.96 -1.35 -8.56
C LEU A 227 11.36 -0.10 -7.91
N ILE A 228 10.15 -0.19 -7.34
CA ILE A 228 9.41 0.96 -6.81
C ILE A 228 9.98 1.43 -5.47
N TYR A 229 10.30 0.51 -4.55
CA TYR A 229 10.59 0.81 -3.15
C TYR A 229 12.04 0.64 -2.73
N GLY A 230 12.90 0.00 -3.54
CA GLY A 230 14.27 -0.35 -3.13
C GLY A 230 15.01 0.80 -2.45
N LYS A 231 15.14 1.94 -3.14
CA LYS A 231 15.77 3.16 -2.62
C LYS A 231 15.06 3.76 -1.40
N LEU A 232 13.73 3.68 -1.35
CA LEU A 232 12.92 4.22 -0.26
C LEU A 232 13.19 3.47 1.06
N LEU A 233 13.46 2.17 0.94
CA LEU A 233 13.69 1.27 2.06
C LEU A 233 15.17 1.20 2.48
N GLU A 234 16.08 1.73 1.67
CA GLU A 234 17.49 1.88 2.04
C GLU A 234 17.61 2.75 3.31
N GLY A 235 18.24 2.22 4.35
CA GLY A 235 18.47 2.95 5.60
C GLY A 235 17.28 2.97 6.58
N ILE A 236 16.15 2.33 6.26
CA ILE A 236 15.10 2.06 7.26
C ILE A 236 15.56 0.87 8.11
N PRO A 237 15.80 1.02 9.42
CA PRO A 237 16.04 -0.11 10.29
C PRO A 237 14.68 -0.79 10.48
N PHE A 238 14.37 -1.79 9.64
CA PHE A 238 13.16 -2.58 9.83
C PHE A 238 13.08 -3.15 11.26
N SER A 239 14.23 -3.39 11.88
CA SER A 239 14.37 -3.73 13.29
C SER A 239 13.88 -2.66 14.28
N SER A 240 14.00 -1.36 13.97
CA SER A 240 13.49 -0.28 14.84
C SER A 240 12.02 0.06 14.59
N LEU A 241 11.46 -0.43 13.47
CA LEU A 241 10.04 -0.36 13.20
C LEU A 241 9.30 -1.53 13.85
N LEU A 242 9.96 -2.67 14.06
CA LEU A 242 9.57 -3.62 15.10
C LEU A 242 9.48 -2.83 16.40
N ALA A 243 8.36 -2.91 17.12
CA ALA A 243 8.37 -2.53 18.52
C ALA A 243 9.46 -3.38 19.18
N ASP A 244 10.63 -2.77 19.43
CA ASP A 244 11.78 -3.33 20.16
C ASP A 244 11.42 -3.61 21.64
N SER A 245 10.15 -3.88 21.93
CA SER A 245 9.55 -3.98 23.25
C SER A 245 8.97 -5.36 23.55
N LEU A 246 8.86 -6.29 22.59
CA LEU A 246 8.19 -7.59 22.85
C LEU A 246 9.07 -8.83 22.65
N LEU A 247 10.22 -8.70 21.98
CA LEU A 247 11.17 -9.78 21.86
C LEU A 247 12.30 -9.57 22.87
N PRO A 248 12.61 -10.55 23.74
CA PRO A 248 13.65 -10.38 24.75
C PRO A 248 14.98 -10.00 24.09
N THR A 249 15.52 -8.85 24.48
CA THR A 249 16.90 -8.44 24.16
C THR A 249 17.87 -9.20 25.04
N THR A 250 17.89 -10.53 24.92
CA THR A 250 18.92 -11.34 25.57
C THR A 250 20.16 -11.35 24.68
N LYS A 251 21.34 -11.31 25.32
CA LYS A 251 22.63 -11.49 24.63
C LYS A 251 22.56 -12.73 23.73
N ALA A 252 23.06 -12.60 22.50
CA ALA A 252 23.05 -13.68 21.53
C ALA A 252 23.67 -14.95 22.13
N VAL A 253 22.93 -16.05 22.09
CA VAL A 253 23.40 -17.34 22.60
C VAL A 253 24.22 -18.00 21.50
N ASN A 254 25.41 -18.50 21.82
CA ASN A 254 26.25 -19.17 20.83
C ASN A 254 25.52 -20.42 20.28
N GLY A 255 25.31 -20.48 18.96
CA GLY A 255 24.61 -21.58 18.28
C GLY A 255 23.34 -21.13 17.55
N ILE A 256 22.45 -22.09 17.26
CA ILE A 256 21.14 -21.87 16.64
C ILE A 256 20.12 -21.75 17.77
N THR A 257 19.51 -20.59 17.94
CA THR A 257 18.43 -20.41 18.91
C THR A 257 17.45 -19.33 18.45
N TYR A 258 16.26 -19.34 19.00
CA TYR A 258 15.19 -18.42 18.60
C TYR A 258 14.18 -18.21 19.72
N ALA A 259 13.45 -17.11 19.60
CA ALA A 259 12.35 -16.78 20.50
C ALA A 259 11.15 -16.30 19.68
N PHE A 260 9.96 -16.78 20.03
CA PHE A 260 8.71 -16.20 19.55
C PHE A 260 8.35 -14.97 20.38
N GLU A 261 7.70 -13.99 19.75
CA GLU A 261 7.18 -12.81 20.44
C GLU A 261 6.07 -13.22 21.42
N LYS A 262 5.18 -14.11 20.96
CA LYS A 262 4.12 -14.72 21.75
C LYS A 262 3.97 -16.16 21.32
N ASP A 263 3.75 -17.03 22.28
CA ASP A 263 3.44 -18.44 22.03
C ASP A 263 1.93 -18.67 21.90
N ILE A 264 1.11 -17.73 22.36
CA ILE A 264 -0.35 -17.82 22.32
C ILE A 264 -0.92 -16.59 21.61
N ARG A 265 -1.87 -16.83 20.71
CA ARG A 265 -2.64 -15.79 20.02
C ARG A 265 -4.13 -16.01 20.25
N GLU A 266 -4.76 -15.03 20.89
CA GLU A 266 -6.21 -14.99 21.08
C GLU A 266 -6.87 -14.28 19.88
N CYS A 267 -7.81 -14.95 19.24
CA CYS A 267 -8.51 -14.47 18.05
C CYS A 267 -9.82 -13.73 18.35
N GLY A 268 -10.28 -13.78 19.61
CA GLY A 268 -11.61 -13.29 19.97
C GLY A 268 -12.72 -14.12 19.32
N ASP A 269 -13.79 -13.44 18.91
CA ASP A 269 -14.95 -14.04 18.25
C ASP A 269 -14.77 -14.05 16.72
N ILE A 270 -14.89 -15.22 16.10
CA ILE A 270 -14.79 -15.44 14.65
C ILE A 270 -16.16 -15.90 14.12
N PRO A 271 -16.73 -15.29 13.07
CA PRO A 271 -17.98 -15.77 12.48
C PRO A 271 -17.86 -17.17 11.87
N LEU A 272 -18.86 -18.03 12.06
CA LEU A 272 -18.93 -19.34 11.41
C LEU A 272 -18.83 -19.22 9.88
N GLY A 273 -18.01 -20.07 9.26
CA GLY A 273 -17.83 -20.15 7.81
C GLY A 273 -16.88 -19.10 7.24
N THR A 274 -16.12 -18.40 8.08
CA THR A 274 -15.11 -17.42 7.64
C THR A 274 -13.69 -17.92 7.87
N ASP A 275 -12.77 -17.31 7.15
CA ASP A 275 -11.34 -17.55 7.28
C ASP A 275 -10.73 -16.51 8.22
N TYR A 276 -9.83 -16.97 9.09
CA TYR A 276 -9.05 -16.11 9.98
C TYR A 276 -7.56 -16.26 9.73
N ASP A 277 -6.95 -15.20 9.19
CA ASP A 277 -5.51 -15.12 8.99
C ASP A 277 -4.78 -14.90 10.31
N PHE A 278 -3.80 -15.74 10.61
CA PHE A 278 -2.95 -15.62 11.80
C PHE A 278 -1.47 -15.65 11.46
N ARG A 279 -0.67 -15.12 12.39
CA ARG A 279 0.79 -15.18 12.34
C ARG A 279 1.43 -15.15 13.71
N PHE A 280 2.58 -15.80 13.82
CA PHE A 280 3.47 -15.83 14.97
C PHE A 280 4.85 -15.34 14.56
N LEU A 281 5.31 -14.24 15.16
CA LEU A 281 6.65 -13.67 14.94
C LEU A 281 7.68 -14.44 15.75
N PHE A 282 8.81 -14.78 15.14
CA PHE A 282 9.99 -15.27 15.83
C PHE A 282 11.25 -14.52 15.42
N LYS A 283 12.26 -14.51 16.29
CA LYS A 283 13.58 -13.94 16.06
C LYS A 283 14.65 -15.00 16.25
N ASN A 284 15.64 -15.02 15.36
CA ASN A 284 16.89 -15.75 15.58
C ASN A 284 17.72 -15.00 16.64
N THR A 285 17.74 -15.54 17.85
CA THR A 285 18.51 -15.01 18.99
C THR A 285 19.90 -15.67 19.11
N GLY A 286 20.26 -16.50 18.13
CA GLY A 286 21.54 -17.21 18.07
C GLY A 286 22.61 -16.47 17.29
N THR A 287 23.78 -17.10 17.19
CA THR A 287 24.93 -16.63 16.41
C THR A 287 25.07 -17.35 15.06
N LYS A 288 24.24 -18.36 14.79
CA LYS A 288 24.16 -19.10 13.51
C LYS A 288 22.81 -18.90 12.83
N GLU A 289 22.74 -19.17 11.53
CA GLU A 289 21.47 -19.13 10.80
C GLU A 289 20.45 -20.13 11.35
N LEU A 290 19.19 -19.72 11.37
CA LEU A 290 18.06 -20.54 11.79
C LEU A 290 17.26 -20.99 10.57
N ILE A 291 16.94 -22.28 10.49
CA ILE A 291 16.01 -22.84 9.50
C ILE A 291 14.82 -23.44 10.25
N ILE A 292 13.61 -23.14 9.79
CA ILE A 292 12.40 -23.84 10.25
C ILE A 292 12.29 -25.14 9.46
N ALA A 293 12.67 -26.25 10.09
CA ALA A 293 12.72 -27.56 9.45
C ALA A 293 11.32 -28.02 9.05
N ASN A 294 10.34 -27.83 9.94
CA ASN A 294 8.95 -28.15 9.68
C ASN A 294 8.02 -27.29 10.55
N ALA A 295 6.78 -27.09 10.12
CA ALA A 295 5.71 -26.59 10.97
C ALA A 295 4.43 -27.39 10.68
N GLU A 296 3.84 -27.96 11.70
CA GLU A 296 2.71 -28.90 11.56
C GLU A 296 1.62 -28.66 12.61
N HIS A 297 0.43 -29.16 12.34
CA HIS A 297 -0.74 -29.09 13.22
C HIS A 297 -1.62 -30.32 13.00
N SER A 298 -2.51 -30.61 13.95
CA SER A 298 -3.41 -31.77 13.88
C SER A 298 -4.78 -31.49 13.24
N CYS A 299 -5.14 -30.22 13.00
CA CYS A 299 -6.46 -29.85 12.47
C CYS A 299 -6.46 -29.68 10.95
N SER A 300 -7.39 -30.30 10.23
CA SER A 300 -7.62 -29.99 8.79
C SER A 300 -8.12 -28.56 8.54
N CYS A 301 -8.55 -27.86 9.59
CA CYS A 301 -9.03 -26.49 9.55
C CYS A 301 -7.93 -25.42 9.51
N ILE A 302 -6.66 -25.80 9.40
CA ILE A 302 -5.53 -24.87 9.37
C ILE A 302 -4.72 -25.11 8.11
N GLU A 303 -4.33 -24.03 7.45
CA GLU A 303 -3.27 -24.02 6.43
C GLU A 303 -2.06 -23.26 6.99
N LEU A 304 -0.84 -23.76 6.78
CA LEU A 304 0.39 -23.12 7.29
C LEU A 304 1.38 -22.75 6.18
N GLN A 305 2.08 -21.64 6.41
CA GLN A 305 3.25 -21.22 5.64
C GLN A 305 4.35 -20.72 6.58
N TRP A 306 5.59 -20.96 6.20
CA TRP A 306 6.78 -20.54 6.95
C TRP A 306 7.97 -20.33 6.00
N PRO A 307 8.99 -19.54 6.41
CA PRO A 307 10.15 -19.30 5.57
C PRO A 307 10.92 -20.60 5.33
N LYS A 308 11.21 -20.87 4.06
CA LYS A 308 12.07 -21.99 3.62
C LYS A 308 13.54 -21.61 3.47
N ARG A 309 13.86 -20.32 3.62
CA ARG A 309 15.23 -19.80 3.57
C ARG A 309 15.81 -19.66 4.98
N PRO A 310 17.13 -19.76 5.15
CA PRO A 310 17.79 -19.48 6.42
C PRO A 310 17.54 -18.05 6.91
N ILE A 311 17.37 -17.91 8.22
CA ILE A 311 17.14 -16.65 8.92
C ILE A 311 18.44 -16.28 9.64
N ALA A 312 19.12 -15.23 9.19
CA ALA A 312 20.41 -14.83 9.73
C ALA A 312 20.32 -14.41 11.23
N PRO A 313 21.44 -14.43 11.98
CA PRO A 313 21.49 -13.94 13.36
C PRO A 313 20.85 -12.56 13.53
N GLY A 314 20.00 -12.42 14.55
CA GLY A 314 19.28 -11.18 14.85
C GLY A 314 18.11 -10.87 13.92
N GLN A 315 17.94 -11.61 12.81
CA GLN A 315 16.80 -11.46 11.91
C GLN A 315 15.57 -12.19 12.44
N THR A 316 14.43 -11.85 11.85
CA THR A 316 13.11 -12.33 12.25
C THR A 316 12.41 -13.07 11.11
N GLY A 317 11.48 -13.96 11.47
CA GLY A 317 10.61 -14.67 10.53
C GLY A 317 9.21 -14.87 11.11
N PHE A 318 8.31 -15.44 10.31
CA PHE A 318 6.93 -15.75 10.74
C PHE A 318 6.55 -17.19 10.45
N ILE A 319 5.73 -17.75 11.33
CA ILE A 319 4.83 -18.85 10.98
C ILE A 319 3.47 -18.20 10.73
N THR A 320 2.95 -18.29 9.50
CA THR A 320 1.65 -17.74 9.10
C THR A 320 0.67 -18.85 8.76
N GLY A 321 -0.62 -18.58 8.86
CA GLY A 321 -1.62 -19.56 8.45
C GLY A 321 -3.02 -18.99 8.37
N VAL A 322 -3.92 -19.80 7.81
CA VAL A 322 -5.35 -19.54 7.72
C VAL A 322 -6.06 -20.53 8.61
N PHE A 323 -6.97 -20.06 9.48
CA PHE A 323 -7.88 -20.91 10.23
C PHE A 323 -9.29 -20.82 9.63
N HIS A 324 -9.82 -21.96 9.20
CA HIS A 324 -11.18 -22.09 8.67
C HIS A 324 -12.16 -22.37 9.80
N ALA A 325 -13.04 -21.40 10.10
CA ALA A 325 -14.00 -21.47 11.20
C ALA A 325 -15.23 -22.32 10.83
N GLY A 326 -15.04 -23.62 10.60
CA GLY A 326 -16.11 -24.53 10.17
C GLY A 326 -17.04 -25.05 11.28
N GLU A 327 -16.65 -24.90 12.55
CA GLU A 327 -17.37 -25.46 13.71
C GLU A 327 -17.58 -24.38 14.78
N LYS A 328 -18.81 -24.27 15.30
CA LYS A 328 -19.13 -23.32 16.38
C LYS A 328 -18.53 -23.74 17.72
N GLY A 329 -18.18 -22.76 18.54
CA GLY A 329 -17.74 -22.95 19.92
C GLY A 329 -16.31 -22.49 20.17
N LYS A 330 -15.82 -22.73 21.39
CA LYS A 330 -14.46 -22.38 21.78
C LYS A 330 -13.47 -23.33 21.09
N PHE A 331 -12.37 -22.79 20.60
CA PHE A 331 -11.29 -23.60 20.05
C PHE A 331 -9.94 -23.26 20.70
N LYS A 332 -9.07 -24.28 20.73
CA LYS A 332 -7.64 -24.18 21.01
C LYS A 332 -6.94 -25.06 19.98
N LYS A 333 -6.04 -24.48 19.17
CA LYS A 333 -5.30 -25.18 18.12
C LYS A 333 -3.81 -24.98 18.35
N GLU A 334 -3.06 -26.07 18.34
CA GLU A 334 -1.62 -26.07 18.58
C GLU A 334 -0.88 -26.35 17.26
N ILE A 335 0.20 -25.61 17.06
CA ILE A 335 1.10 -25.73 15.91
C ILE A 335 2.50 -26.02 16.46
N TYR A 336 3.12 -27.06 15.91
CA TYR A 336 4.42 -27.57 16.31
C TYR A 336 5.47 -27.12 15.30
N VAL A 337 6.40 -26.29 15.75
CA VAL A 337 7.47 -25.71 14.93
C VAL A 337 8.77 -26.43 15.25
N HIS A 338 9.33 -27.11 14.27
CA HIS A 338 10.55 -27.90 14.39
C HIS A 338 11.75 -27.14 13.84
N THR A 339 12.86 -27.17 14.57
CA THR A 339 14.11 -26.48 14.21
C THR A 339 15.33 -27.33 14.57
N PRO A 340 16.50 -27.07 13.96
CA PRO A 340 17.75 -27.73 14.35
C PRO A 340 18.39 -27.13 15.61
N SER A 341 17.68 -26.29 16.38
CA SER A 341 18.18 -25.74 17.65
C SER A 341 18.34 -26.87 18.68
N PRO A 342 19.55 -27.09 19.24
CA PRO A 342 19.73 -28.08 20.31
C PRO A 342 18.98 -27.73 21.60
N GLN A 343 18.70 -26.44 21.81
CA GLN A 343 18.02 -25.93 23.01
C GLN A 343 16.51 -25.96 22.87
N VAL A 344 16.00 -25.68 21.66
CA VAL A 344 14.57 -25.59 21.37
C VAL A 344 14.28 -26.34 20.06
N PRO A 345 14.44 -27.67 20.04
CA PRO A 345 14.27 -28.47 18.82
C PRO A 345 12.82 -28.43 18.31
N MET A 346 11.87 -28.25 19.22
CA MET A 346 10.45 -28.08 18.91
C MET A 346 9.84 -26.99 19.78
N LYS A 347 9.03 -26.12 19.19
CA LYS A 347 8.29 -25.05 19.86
C LYS A 347 6.81 -25.18 19.54
N ILE A 348 5.96 -25.05 20.57
CA ILE A 348 4.50 -25.09 20.41
C ILE A 348 3.99 -23.65 20.43
N ILE A 349 3.22 -23.29 19.41
CA ILE A 349 2.47 -22.03 19.34
C ILE A 349 0.97 -22.34 19.27
N THR A 350 0.14 -21.51 19.89
CA THR A 350 -1.28 -21.83 20.17
C THR A 350 -2.20 -20.71 19.68
N LEU A 351 -3.23 -21.10 18.93
CA LEU A 351 -4.35 -20.24 18.54
C LEU A 351 -5.55 -20.53 19.45
N THR A 352 -6.17 -19.51 20.04
CA THR A 352 -7.38 -19.65 20.87
C THR A 352 -8.46 -18.68 20.43
N GLY A 353 -9.73 -19.04 20.62
CA GLY A 353 -10.84 -18.13 20.29
C GLY A 353 -12.20 -18.80 20.40
N VAL A 354 -13.23 -18.13 19.90
CA VAL A 354 -14.62 -18.60 19.87
C VAL A 354 -15.19 -18.42 18.47
N VAL A 355 -15.75 -19.48 17.88
CA VAL A 355 -16.53 -19.38 16.64
C VAL A 355 -18.02 -19.22 16.97
N ARG A 356 -18.70 -18.25 16.37
CA ARG A 356 -20.13 -17.94 16.63
C ARG A 356 -21.04 -18.15 15.43
#